data_AF-C6TD99-F1
#
_entry.id   AF-C6TD99-F1
#
_cell.length_a   1.000
_cell.length_b   1.000
_cell.length_c   1.000
_cell.angle_alpha   90.00
_cell.angle_beta   90.00
_cell.angle_gamma   90.00
#
_symmetry.space_group_name_H-M   'P 1'
#
loop_
_entity.id
_entity.type
_entity.pdbx_description
1 polymer ?
#
loop_
_entity_poly.entity_id
_entity_poly.type
_entity_poly.pdbx_seq_one_letter_code
_entity_poly.pdbx_strand_id
1 'polypeptide(L)'
;MESGSSEGEEVQQRVPLRERVEWSDVTPVPQNDGPNPVVPIQYTEEFSEVMDYFRAVYLTDERSPRALALTAEAVQFNSGNYTVWHFRRLLLESLKVDLNDELEFVERMAAGNSKNYQMWCDALLCSFFHTLHHRRWVAEKLGPEARNNELEFTKKILSVDAKHYHAWSHRQWALQTLGGWEDEPNYCTELLKEDIFNNSAWNQRYFVITRSPF
;
A
#
# COMPACT_ATOMS: atom_id res chain seq x y z
N MET A 1 -27.88 -28.14 -24.70
CA MET A 1 -28.45 -26.98 -23.99
C MET A 1 -28.09 -27.15 -22.53
N GLU A 2 -27.09 -26.43 -22.05
CA GLU A 2 -27.07 -25.89 -20.70
C GLU A 2 -25.93 -24.87 -20.64
N SER A 3 -26.38 -23.63 -20.58
CA SER A 3 -25.63 -22.39 -20.52
C SER A 3 -25.10 -22.19 -19.10
N GLY A 4 -23.79 -22.31 -18.92
CA GLY A 4 -23.08 -21.81 -17.73
C GLY A 4 -22.79 -20.33 -17.92
N SER A 5 -23.58 -19.49 -17.27
CA SER A 5 -23.44 -18.04 -17.21
C SER A 5 -22.07 -17.65 -16.63
N SER A 6 -21.20 -17.02 -17.42
CA SER A 6 -20.05 -16.31 -16.90
C SER A 6 -20.54 -14.99 -16.30
N GLU A 7 -20.50 -14.88 -14.98
CA GLU A 7 -20.64 -13.59 -14.30
C GLU A 7 -19.43 -12.73 -14.69
N GLY A 8 -19.63 -11.87 -15.68
CA GLY A 8 -18.64 -10.87 -16.07
C GLY A 8 -18.56 -9.81 -14.98
N GLU A 9 -17.37 -9.64 -14.42
CA GLU A 9 -17.02 -8.43 -13.68
C GLU A 9 -17.29 -7.23 -14.61
N GLU A 10 -18.27 -6.40 -14.28
CA GLU A 10 -18.51 -5.14 -15.00
C GLU A 10 -17.26 -4.27 -14.87
N VAL A 11 -16.43 -4.26 -15.92
CA VAL A 11 -15.31 -3.33 -16.04
C VAL A 11 -15.92 -1.93 -16.16
N GLN A 12 -16.02 -1.21 -15.05
CA GLN A 12 -16.39 0.21 -15.07
C GLN A 12 -15.44 0.93 -16.01
N GLN A 13 -15.97 1.45 -17.11
CA GLN A 13 -15.20 2.10 -18.15
C GLN A 13 -14.58 3.38 -17.56
N ARG A 14 -13.25 3.38 -17.37
CA ARG A 14 -12.50 4.52 -16.86
C ARG A 14 -12.65 5.70 -17.82
N VAL A 15 -13.17 6.82 -17.33
CA VAL A 15 -13.23 8.09 -18.09
C VAL A 15 -11.83 8.73 -18.08
N PRO A 16 -11.22 9.02 -19.25
CA PRO A 16 -9.94 9.71 -19.36
C PRO A 16 -9.94 11.05 -18.61
N LEU A 17 -8.82 11.40 -17.97
CA LEU A 17 -8.70 12.65 -17.20
C LEU A 17 -8.92 13.88 -18.09
N ARG A 18 -8.49 13.82 -19.36
CA ARG A 18 -8.71 14.90 -20.34
C ARG A 18 -10.19 15.19 -20.66
N GLU A 19 -11.09 14.25 -20.40
CA GLU A 19 -12.52 14.38 -20.68
C GLU A 19 -13.29 14.85 -19.44
N ARG A 20 -12.63 14.91 -18.28
CA ARG A 20 -13.21 15.31 -17.02
C ARG A 20 -13.19 16.85 -16.89
N VAL A 21 -14.35 17.44 -16.64
CA VAL A 21 -14.50 18.91 -16.56
C VAL A 21 -13.63 19.49 -15.43
N GLU A 22 -13.47 18.74 -14.33
CA GLU A 22 -12.67 19.12 -13.18
C GLU A 22 -11.15 19.13 -13.44
N TRP A 23 -10.69 18.71 -14.61
CA TRP A 23 -9.27 18.75 -15.03
C TRP A 23 -9.00 19.71 -16.19
N SER A 24 -10.03 20.42 -16.66
CA SER A 24 -9.93 21.32 -17.82
C SER A 24 -9.00 22.52 -17.61
N ASP A 25 -8.69 22.89 -16.36
CA ASP A 25 -7.77 23.96 -15.99
C ASP A 25 -6.30 23.52 -15.94
N VAL A 26 -6.03 22.21 -15.89
CA VAL A 26 -4.69 21.65 -15.74
C VAL A 26 -4.11 21.28 -17.09
N THR A 27 -2.92 21.82 -17.41
CA THR A 27 -2.18 21.39 -18.62
C THR A 27 -1.27 20.22 -18.25
N PRO A 28 -1.44 19.03 -18.85
CA PRO A 28 -0.62 17.86 -18.55
C PRO A 28 0.86 18.09 -18.93
N VAL A 29 1.78 17.60 -18.08
CA VAL A 29 3.23 17.78 -18.28
C VAL A 29 3.88 16.44 -18.63
N PRO A 30 4.34 16.25 -19.88
CA PRO A 30 4.92 14.98 -20.32
C PRO A 30 6.24 14.68 -19.62
N GLN A 31 6.64 13.41 -19.63
CA GLN A 31 7.93 12.99 -19.10
C GLN A 31 9.07 13.57 -19.94
N ASN A 32 10.08 14.13 -19.28
CA ASN A 32 11.27 14.63 -19.95
C ASN A 32 12.43 13.64 -19.81
N ASP A 33 12.50 12.66 -20.73
CA ASP A 33 13.60 11.69 -20.79
C ASP A 33 14.78 12.15 -21.66
N GLY A 34 14.73 13.38 -22.18
CA GLY A 34 15.73 13.93 -23.09
C GLY A 34 15.64 13.38 -24.52
N PRO A 35 16.60 13.75 -25.41
CA PRO A 35 16.51 13.45 -26.84
C PRO A 35 16.78 11.99 -27.21
N ASN A 36 17.55 11.25 -26.40
CA ASN A 36 17.91 9.85 -26.64
C ASN A 36 17.85 9.08 -25.31
N PRO A 37 16.66 8.66 -24.86
CA PRO A 37 16.51 7.99 -23.58
C PRO A 37 17.11 6.59 -23.63
N VAL A 38 17.82 6.23 -22.56
CA VAL A 38 18.22 4.84 -22.32
C VAL A 38 17.12 4.17 -21.48
N VAL A 39 16.78 2.92 -21.82
CA VAL A 39 15.70 2.12 -21.18
C VAL A 39 14.30 2.76 -21.15
N PRO A 40 13.78 3.30 -22.29
CA PRO A 40 12.42 3.83 -22.32
C PRO A 40 11.40 2.71 -22.08
N ILE A 41 10.46 2.96 -21.19
CA ILE A 41 9.33 2.05 -20.95
C ILE A 41 8.23 2.43 -21.94
N GLN A 42 7.71 1.43 -22.65
CA GLN A 42 6.53 1.63 -23.48
C GLN A 42 5.29 1.67 -22.59
N TYR A 43 4.95 2.86 -22.08
CA TYR A 43 3.78 3.08 -21.25
C TYR A 43 2.48 2.90 -22.03
N THR A 44 1.42 2.50 -21.33
CA THR A 44 0.07 2.59 -21.90
C THR A 44 -0.38 4.04 -21.96
N GLU A 45 -1.39 4.34 -22.78
CA GLU A 45 -1.93 5.69 -22.89
C GLU A 45 -2.52 6.17 -21.56
N GLU A 46 -3.16 5.27 -20.81
CA GLU A 46 -3.76 5.57 -19.51
C GLU A 46 -2.70 5.89 -18.46
N PHE A 47 -1.61 5.12 -18.43
CA PHE A 47 -0.50 5.37 -17.51
C PHE A 47 0.15 6.73 -17.79
N SER A 48 0.39 7.02 -19.08
CA SER A 48 1.02 8.26 -19.52
C SER A 48 0.15 9.45 -19.15
N GLU A 49 -1.16 9.38 -19.43
CA GLU A 49 -2.12 10.42 -19.06
C GLU A 49 -2.07 10.71 -17.55
N VAL A 50 -2.24 9.70 -16.70
CA VAL A 50 -2.25 9.88 -15.23
C VAL A 50 -0.96 10.51 -14.74
N MET A 51 0.19 10.03 -15.23
CA MET A 51 1.48 10.55 -14.81
C MET A 51 1.72 11.97 -15.31
N ASP A 52 1.23 12.33 -16.49
CA ASP A 52 1.36 13.69 -17.02
C ASP A 52 0.54 14.70 -16.21
N TYR A 53 -0.69 14.34 -15.82
CA TYR A 53 -1.49 15.14 -14.88
C TYR A 53 -0.85 15.18 -13.48
N PHE A 54 -0.29 14.06 -13.01
CA PHE A 54 0.40 14.03 -11.72
C PHE A 54 1.59 14.97 -11.71
N ARG A 55 2.41 15.00 -12.78
CA ARG A 55 3.52 15.95 -12.90
C ARG A 55 3.04 17.39 -12.89
N ALA A 56 1.93 17.70 -13.56
CA ALA A 56 1.35 19.05 -13.57
C ALA A 56 0.95 19.51 -12.15
N VAL A 57 0.18 18.68 -11.44
CA VAL A 57 -0.28 18.92 -10.05
C VAL A 57 0.89 19.00 -9.07
N TYR A 58 1.90 18.14 -9.27
CA TYR A 58 3.09 18.10 -8.42
C TYR A 58 3.93 19.37 -8.58
N LEU A 59 4.07 19.89 -9.81
CA LEU A 59 4.82 21.12 -10.07
C LEU A 59 4.12 22.38 -9.54
N THR A 60 2.78 22.39 -9.52
CA THR A 60 2.00 23.50 -8.97
C THR A 60 1.83 23.42 -7.45
N ASP A 61 2.28 22.33 -6.80
CA ASP A 61 2.00 21.97 -5.40
C ASP A 61 0.51 22.13 -5.06
N GLU A 62 -0.37 21.69 -5.96
CA GLU A 62 -1.81 21.83 -5.77
C GLU A 62 -2.30 20.83 -4.71
N ARG A 63 -2.79 21.36 -3.59
CA ARG A 63 -3.32 20.57 -2.47
C ARG A 63 -4.83 20.57 -2.44
N SER A 64 -5.42 19.70 -3.25
CA SER A 64 -6.87 19.60 -3.42
C SER A 64 -7.38 18.16 -3.26
N PRO A 65 -8.68 17.96 -2.96
CA PRO A 65 -9.28 16.63 -2.95
C PRO A 65 -9.17 15.89 -4.29
N ARG A 66 -9.20 16.60 -5.42
CA ARG A 66 -8.98 16.00 -6.76
C ARG A 66 -7.54 15.52 -6.94
N ALA A 67 -6.55 16.23 -6.41
CA ALA A 67 -5.16 15.78 -6.39
C ALA A 67 -5.01 14.50 -5.56
N LEU A 68 -5.73 14.38 -4.44
CA LEU A 68 -5.73 13.16 -3.63
C LEU A 68 -6.33 11.98 -4.39
N ALA A 69 -7.43 12.17 -5.12
CA ALA A 69 -8.01 11.14 -5.99
C ALA A 69 -7.05 10.75 -7.12
N LEU A 70 -6.36 11.72 -7.74
CA LEU A 70 -5.34 11.46 -8.76
C LEU A 70 -4.19 10.61 -8.22
N THR A 71 -3.70 10.88 -7.01
CA THR A 71 -2.66 10.03 -6.41
C THR A 71 -3.13 8.59 -6.17
N ALA A 72 -4.43 8.37 -5.91
CA ALA A 72 -4.97 7.02 -5.78
C ALA A 72 -4.95 6.27 -7.13
N GLU A 73 -5.36 6.93 -8.23
CA GLU A 73 -5.24 6.37 -9.59
C GLU A 73 -3.77 6.08 -9.94
N ALA A 74 -2.85 7.01 -9.67
CA ALA A 74 -1.42 6.84 -9.96
C ALA A 74 -0.79 5.67 -9.19
N VAL A 75 -1.17 5.47 -7.93
CA VAL A 75 -0.72 4.33 -7.10
C VAL A 75 -1.29 3.00 -7.61
N GLN A 76 -2.50 2.97 -8.17
CA GLN A 76 -3.05 1.76 -8.78
C GLN A 76 -2.25 1.33 -10.01
N PHE A 77 -1.81 2.30 -10.82
CA PHE A 77 -0.97 2.06 -11.98
C PHE A 77 0.48 1.67 -11.64
N ASN A 78 1.08 2.35 -10.66
CA ASN A 78 2.43 2.03 -10.18
C ASN A 78 2.55 2.31 -8.67
N SER A 79 2.23 1.28 -7.89
CA SER A 79 2.34 1.31 -6.42
C SER A 79 3.78 1.37 -5.90
N GLY A 80 4.78 1.15 -6.76
CA GLY A 80 6.20 1.33 -6.44
C GLY A 80 6.69 2.77 -6.55
N ASN A 81 5.86 3.72 -7.01
CA ASN A 81 6.27 5.12 -7.16
C ASN A 81 6.28 5.85 -5.82
N TYR A 82 7.46 5.94 -5.19
CA TYR A 82 7.65 6.61 -3.90
C TYR A 82 7.32 8.11 -3.92
N THR A 83 7.45 8.78 -5.06
CA THR A 83 7.15 10.22 -5.20
C THR A 83 5.66 10.46 -5.06
N VAL A 84 4.82 9.60 -5.66
CA VAL A 84 3.36 9.68 -5.52
C VAL A 84 2.94 9.45 -4.07
N TRP A 85 3.54 8.45 -3.39
CA TRP A 85 3.27 8.21 -1.97
C TRP A 85 3.71 9.38 -1.08
N HIS A 86 4.85 10.00 -1.38
CA HIS A 86 5.30 11.18 -0.65
C HIS A 86 4.32 12.35 -0.81
N PHE A 87 3.91 12.65 -2.05
CA PHE A 87 2.94 13.71 -2.31
C PHE A 87 1.58 13.41 -1.66
N ARG A 88 1.13 12.15 -1.69
CA ARG A 88 -0.09 11.71 -1.01
C ARG A 88 -0.06 11.99 0.49
N ARG A 89 1.06 11.75 1.18
CA ARG A 89 1.21 12.10 2.60
C ARG A 89 1.06 13.60 2.86
N LEU A 90 1.67 14.43 2.00
CA LEU A 90 1.53 15.89 2.10
C LEU A 90 0.07 16.34 1.90
N LEU A 91 -0.63 15.72 0.95
CA LEU A 91 -2.06 15.97 0.71
C LEU A 91 -2.90 15.60 1.93
N LEU A 92 -2.70 14.41 2.50
CA LEU A 92 -3.43 13.95 3.69
C LEU A 92 -3.23 14.89 4.88
N GLU A 93 -1.99 15.35 5.12
CA GLU A 93 -1.71 16.33 6.18
C GLU A 93 -2.38 17.68 5.92
N SER A 94 -2.35 18.17 4.69
CA SER A 94 -2.92 19.48 4.34
C SER A 94 -4.44 19.50 4.34
N LEU A 95 -5.07 18.44 3.86
CA LEU A 95 -6.53 18.30 3.74
C LEU A 95 -7.17 17.83 5.05
N LYS A 96 -6.38 17.32 6.00
CA LYS A 96 -6.84 16.77 7.29
C LYS A 96 -7.93 15.70 7.09
N VAL A 97 -7.70 14.81 6.14
CA VAL A 97 -8.60 13.68 5.84
C VAL A 97 -8.58 12.69 7.00
N ASP A 98 -9.68 11.95 7.19
CA ASP A 98 -9.70 10.85 8.15
C ASP A 98 -8.66 9.79 7.76
N LEU A 99 -7.80 9.47 8.70
CA LEU A 99 -6.73 8.50 8.54
C LEU A 99 -7.25 7.06 8.58
N ASN A 100 -8.43 6.81 9.13
CA ASN A 100 -9.07 5.50 9.10
C ASN A 100 -9.50 5.13 7.67
N ASP A 101 -10.07 6.07 6.93
CA ASP A 101 -10.41 5.89 5.50
C ASP A 101 -9.15 5.58 4.68
N GLU A 102 -8.02 6.21 5.04
CA GLU A 102 -6.73 5.94 4.41
C GLU A 102 -6.19 4.55 4.74
N LEU A 103 -6.35 4.05 5.98
CA LEU A 103 -6.00 2.67 6.33
C LEU A 103 -6.79 1.66 5.51
N GLU A 104 -8.09 1.91 5.30
CA GLU A 104 -8.94 1.06 4.46
C GLU A 104 -8.51 1.11 2.99
N PHE A 105 -8.15 2.30 2.48
CA PHE A 105 -7.57 2.44 1.14
C PHE A 105 -6.31 1.60 0.99
N VAL A 106 -5.38 1.67 1.95
CA VAL A 106 -4.14 0.89 1.92
C VAL A 106 -4.40 -0.62 2.01
N GLU A 107 -5.36 -1.05 2.85
CA GLU A 107 -5.74 -2.46 2.95
C GLU A 107 -6.32 -2.97 1.62
N ARG A 108 -7.18 -2.19 0.96
CA ARG A 108 -7.70 -2.53 -0.39
C ARG A 108 -6.58 -2.61 -1.43
N MET A 109 -5.64 -1.67 -1.41
CA MET A 109 -4.47 -1.70 -2.30
C MET A 109 -3.58 -2.93 -2.05
N ALA A 110 -3.39 -3.33 -0.80
CA ALA A 110 -2.65 -4.53 -0.45
C ALA A 110 -3.37 -5.82 -0.88
N ALA A 111 -4.70 -5.88 -0.70
CA ALA A 111 -5.52 -7.03 -1.09
C ALA A 111 -5.59 -7.22 -2.60
N GLY A 112 -5.76 -6.14 -3.37
CA GLY A 112 -5.83 -6.19 -4.84
C GLY A 112 -4.55 -6.70 -5.49
N ASN A 113 -3.40 -6.57 -4.81
CA ASN A 113 -2.10 -6.97 -5.34
C ASN A 113 -1.65 -8.39 -4.91
N SER A 114 -2.48 -9.11 -4.13
CA SER A 114 -2.13 -10.39 -3.49
C SER A 114 -2.30 -11.65 -4.36
N LYS A 115 -2.85 -11.53 -5.59
CA LYS A 115 -3.33 -12.68 -6.37
C LYS A 115 -2.32 -13.33 -7.35
N ASN A 116 -1.01 -13.08 -7.28
CA ASN A 116 -0.04 -13.75 -8.17
C ASN A 116 1.12 -14.42 -7.40
N TYR A 117 0.86 -15.65 -6.93
CA TYR A 117 1.75 -16.45 -6.08
C TYR A 117 3.13 -16.80 -6.70
N GLN A 118 3.31 -16.65 -8.03
CA GLN A 118 4.59 -16.90 -8.71
C GLN A 118 5.40 -15.63 -9.02
N MET A 119 4.85 -14.42 -8.84
CA MET A 119 5.54 -13.15 -9.12
C MET A 119 5.98 -12.39 -7.85
N TRP A 120 6.13 -13.09 -6.73
CA TRP A 120 6.52 -12.52 -5.44
C TRP A 120 7.96 -11.95 -5.38
N CYS A 121 8.75 -12.06 -6.45
CA CYS A 121 10.10 -11.50 -6.51
C CYS A 121 10.11 -10.05 -7.06
N ASP A 122 10.79 -9.19 -6.30
CA ASP A 122 11.20 -7.79 -6.53
C ASP A 122 10.12 -6.71 -6.74
N ALA A 123 9.12 -6.90 -7.61
CA ALA A 123 8.14 -5.85 -7.91
C ALA A 123 7.02 -5.74 -6.85
N LEU A 124 6.44 -6.87 -6.44
CA LEU A 124 5.41 -6.92 -5.38
C LEU A 124 5.98 -6.57 -4.01
N LEU A 125 7.24 -6.95 -3.74
CA LEU A 125 7.96 -6.56 -2.53
C LEU A 125 8.10 -5.04 -2.42
N CYS A 126 8.44 -4.36 -3.52
CA CYS A 126 8.48 -2.90 -3.55
C CYS A 126 7.09 -2.28 -3.30
N SER A 127 6.05 -2.73 -4.01
CA SER A 127 4.69 -2.21 -3.82
C SER A 127 4.20 -2.39 -2.37
N PHE A 128 4.41 -3.59 -1.82
CA PHE A 128 4.02 -3.90 -0.45
C PHE A 128 4.88 -3.17 0.59
N PHE A 129 6.15 -2.94 0.29
CA PHE A 129 7.04 -2.12 1.13
C PHE A 129 6.55 -0.67 1.21
N HIS A 130 6.20 -0.05 0.08
CA HIS A 130 5.72 1.33 0.07
C HIS A 130 4.34 1.46 0.73
N THR A 131 3.42 0.52 0.50
CA THR A 131 2.11 0.52 1.17
C THR A 131 2.25 0.30 2.66
N LEU A 132 3.10 -0.63 3.11
CA LEU A 132 3.38 -0.82 4.54
C LEU A 132 4.07 0.40 5.17
N HIS A 133 4.99 1.06 4.47
CA HIS A 133 5.61 2.28 4.96
C HIS A 133 4.60 3.42 5.12
N HIS A 134 3.71 3.57 4.15
CA HIS A 134 2.61 4.52 4.25
C HIS A 134 1.66 4.14 5.40
N ARG A 135 1.33 2.86 5.55
CA ARG A 135 0.51 2.35 6.65
C ARG A 135 1.13 2.64 8.02
N ARG A 136 2.45 2.45 8.18
CA ARG A 136 3.19 2.82 9.39
C ARG A 136 3.01 4.30 9.70
N TRP A 137 3.23 5.17 8.72
CA TRP A 137 3.06 6.62 8.90
C TRP A 137 1.63 6.98 9.33
N VAL A 138 0.61 6.37 8.73
CA VAL A 138 -0.80 6.57 9.12
C VAL A 138 -1.05 6.09 10.55
N ALA A 139 -0.56 4.90 10.90
CA ALA A 139 -0.70 4.32 12.24
C ALA A 139 0.06 5.13 13.32
N GLU A 140 1.22 5.73 13.00
CA GLU A 140 1.93 6.65 13.91
C GLU A 140 1.09 7.89 14.25
N LYS A 141 0.36 8.42 13.26
CA LYS A 141 -0.49 9.59 13.44
C LYS A 141 -1.76 9.27 14.22
N LEU A 142 -2.33 8.07 14.02
CA LEU A 142 -3.49 7.58 14.77
C LEU A 142 -3.14 7.16 16.21
N GLY A 143 -1.88 6.75 16.45
CA GLY A 143 -1.41 6.36 17.78
C GLY A 143 -1.97 5.01 18.25
N PRO A 144 -2.10 4.79 19.58
CA PRO A 144 -2.41 3.48 20.16
C PRO A 144 -3.76 2.87 19.71
N GLU A 145 -4.68 3.69 19.19
CA GLU A 145 -5.97 3.23 18.66
C GLU A 145 -5.80 2.32 17.42
N ALA A 146 -4.77 2.55 16.61
CA ALA A 146 -4.48 1.75 15.42
C ALA A 146 -3.87 0.37 15.75
N ARG A 147 -3.41 0.15 16.98
CA ARG A 147 -2.67 -1.05 17.39
C ARG A 147 -3.38 -2.36 17.00
N ASN A 148 -4.66 -2.49 17.38
CA ASN A 148 -5.40 -3.72 17.15
C ASN A 148 -5.58 -3.97 15.64
N ASN A 149 -5.85 -2.92 14.86
CA ASN A 149 -5.98 -3.01 13.41
C ASN A 149 -4.66 -3.49 12.76
N GLU A 150 -3.50 -2.99 13.21
CA GLU A 150 -2.19 -3.40 12.68
C GLU A 150 -1.84 -4.85 13.05
N LEU A 151 -2.16 -5.28 14.27
CA LEU A 151 -1.93 -6.66 14.71
C LEU A 151 -2.86 -7.65 13.99
N GLU A 152 -4.11 -7.27 13.74
CA GLU A 152 -5.05 -8.09 12.95
C GLU A 152 -4.64 -8.13 11.48
N PHE A 153 -4.26 -7.00 10.88
CA PHE A 153 -3.80 -6.91 9.51
C PHE A 153 -2.58 -7.81 9.26
N THR A 154 -1.56 -7.72 10.13
CA THR A 154 -0.39 -8.59 10.03
C THR A 154 -0.74 -10.06 10.25
N LYS A 155 -1.70 -10.38 11.14
CA LYS A 155 -2.19 -11.75 11.32
C LYS A 155 -2.86 -12.30 10.05
N LYS A 156 -3.67 -11.50 9.34
CA LYS A 156 -4.27 -11.87 8.05
C LYS A 156 -3.19 -12.20 7.03
N ILE A 157 -2.17 -11.35 6.88
CA ILE A 157 -1.08 -11.58 5.93
C ILE A 157 -0.28 -12.84 6.29
N LEU A 158 0.05 -13.00 7.57
CA LEU A 158 0.82 -14.16 8.06
C LEU A 158 0.05 -15.47 7.98
N SER A 159 -1.29 -15.44 7.98
CA SER A 159 -2.10 -16.64 7.70
C SER A 159 -2.01 -17.12 6.25
N VAL A 160 -1.65 -16.24 5.31
CA VAL A 160 -1.41 -16.58 3.90
C VAL A 160 0.06 -16.95 3.68
N ASP A 161 0.97 -16.16 4.22
CA ASP A 161 2.42 -16.43 4.21
C ASP A 161 3.03 -16.22 5.60
N ALA A 162 3.18 -17.32 6.33
CA ALA A 162 3.70 -17.33 7.70
C ALA A 162 5.19 -16.90 7.81
N LYS A 163 5.90 -16.77 6.68
CA LYS A 163 7.32 -16.39 6.64
C LYS A 163 7.55 -15.01 6.02
N HIS A 164 6.48 -14.25 5.76
CA HIS A 164 6.57 -12.95 5.11
C HIS A 164 7.41 -11.95 5.91
N TYR A 165 8.60 -11.59 5.40
CA TYR A 165 9.57 -10.77 6.11
C TYR A 165 9.05 -9.37 6.48
N HIS A 166 8.45 -8.64 5.52
CA HIS A 166 7.95 -7.29 5.82
C HIS A 166 6.74 -7.27 6.77
N ALA A 167 5.87 -8.29 6.73
CA ALA A 167 4.77 -8.42 7.69
C ALA A 167 5.32 -8.60 9.12
N TRP A 168 6.34 -9.46 9.29
CA TRP A 168 7.03 -9.62 10.58
C TRP A 168 7.74 -8.33 11.03
N SER A 169 8.47 -7.66 10.14
CA SER A 169 9.09 -6.36 10.44
C SER A 169 8.06 -5.31 10.83
N HIS A 170 6.90 -5.26 10.15
CA HIS A 170 5.80 -4.37 10.48
C HIS A 170 5.18 -4.69 11.83
N ARG A 171 4.97 -5.98 12.14
CA ARG A 171 4.45 -6.41 13.43
C ARG A 171 5.37 -6.04 14.58
N GLN A 172 6.69 -6.23 14.43
CA GLN A 172 7.68 -5.82 15.44
C GLN A 172 7.68 -4.30 15.68
N TRP A 173 7.60 -3.52 14.60
CA TRP A 173 7.48 -2.07 14.69
C TRP A 173 6.20 -1.63 15.41
N ALA A 174 5.06 -2.26 15.09
CA ALA A 174 3.77 -1.96 15.71
C ALA A 174 3.81 -2.26 17.22
N LEU A 175 4.40 -3.38 17.63
CA LEU A 175 4.58 -3.72 19.05
C LEU A 175 5.48 -2.70 19.78
N GLN A 176 6.57 -2.26 19.16
CA GLN A 176 7.48 -1.26 19.75
C GLN A 176 6.86 0.13 19.88
N THR A 177 6.09 0.55 18.87
CA THR A 177 5.61 1.94 18.77
C THR A 177 4.23 2.11 19.40
N LEU A 178 3.34 1.14 19.20
CA LEU A 178 1.93 1.19 19.61
C LEU A 178 1.64 0.28 20.82
N GLY A 179 2.54 -0.62 21.18
CA GLY A 179 2.36 -1.61 22.25
C GLY A 179 1.59 -2.85 21.82
N GLY A 180 0.98 -3.57 22.78
CA GLY A 180 0.21 -4.79 22.50
C GLY A 180 0.99 -6.10 22.72
N TRP A 181 1.96 -6.07 23.64
CA TRP A 181 2.82 -7.21 23.95
C TRP A 181 2.11 -8.38 24.64
N GLU A 182 0.94 -8.15 25.25
CA GLU A 182 0.26 -9.12 26.14
C GLU A 182 -0.13 -10.41 25.41
N ASP A 183 -0.67 -10.30 24.19
CA ASP A 183 -1.16 -11.45 23.42
C ASP A 183 -0.12 -12.04 22.46
N GLU A 184 0.99 -11.34 22.25
CA GLU A 184 2.03 -11.75 21.29
C GLU A 184 2.71 -13.10 21.63
N PRO A 185 3.02 -13.42 22.90
CA PRO A 185 3.56 -14.73 23.28
C PRO A 185 2.60 -15.89 22.95
N ASN A 186 1.29 -15.66 23.13
CA ASN A 186 0.26 -16.64 22.82
C ASN A 186 0.21 -16.86 21.30
N TYR A 187 0.22 -15.79 20.52
CA TYR A 187 0.26 -15.87 19.06
C TYR A 187 1.51 -16.60 18.53
N CYS A 188 2.69 -16.32 19.07
CA CYS A 188 3.91 -17.06 18.70
C CYS A 188 3.79 -18.55 19.03
N THR A 189 3.14 -18.89 20.15
CA THR A 189 2.94 -20.28 20.57
C THR A 189 1.96 -21.01 19.65
N GLU A 190 0.91 -20.33 19.17
CA GLU A 190 -0.02 -20.87 18.17
C GLU A 190 0.71 -21.18 16.84
N LEU A 191 1.47 -20.22 16.31
CA LEU A 191 2.22 -20.41 15.06
C LEU A 191 3.26 -21.54 15.14
N LEU A 192 3.91 -21.70 16.30
CA LEU A 192 4.88 -22.78 16.52
C LEU A 192 4.21 -24.15 16.72
N LYS A 193 2.94 -24.19 17.17
CA LYS A 193 2.16 -25.44 17.21
C LYS A 193 1.74 -25.87 15.80
N GLU A 194 1.48 -24.92 14.92
CA GLU A 194 1.16 -25.18 13.51
C GLU A 194 2.41 -25.59 12.71
N ASP A 195 3.51 -24.85 12.84
CA ASP A 195 4.80 -25.17 12.20
C ASP A 195 5.97 -24.89 13.16
N ILE A 196 6.49 -25.96 13.77
CA ILE A 196 7.64 -25.88 14.68
C ILE A 196 8.94 -25.44 13.98
N PHE A 197 9.02 -25.58 12.65
CA PHE A 197 10.18 -25.17 11.86
C PHE A 197 10.07 -23.74 11.32
N ASN A 198 9.04 -22.98 11.73
CA ASN A 198 8.91 -21.58 11.36
C ASN A 198 9.93 -20.71 12.11
N ASN A 199 11.08 -20.47 11.47
CA ASN A 199 12.14 -19.61 12.00
C ASN A 199 11.67 -18.18 12.29
N SER A 200 10.72 -17.65 11.51
CA SER A 200 10.19 -16.30 11.73
C SER A 200 9.39 -16.21 13.04
N ALA A 201 8.61 -17.25 13.36
CA ALA A 201 7.90 -17.35 14.64
C ALA A 201 8.87 -17.52 15.82
N TRP A 202 9.94 -18.29 15.66
CA TRP A 202 11.01 -18.39 16.67
C TRP A 202 11.73 -17.05 16.88
N ASN A 203 12.07 -16.35 15.81
CA ASN A 203 12.67 -15.02 15.88
C ASN A 203 11.73 -14.01 16.55
N GLN A 204 10.43 -14.07 16.26
CA GLN A 204 9.43 -13.24 16.93
C GLN A 204 9.36 -13.55 18.42
N ARG A 205 9.33 -14.83 18.80
CA ARG A 205 9.34 -15.23 20.22
C ARG A 205 10.58 -14.68 20.95
N TYR A 206 11.76 -14.78 20.33
CA TYR A 206 12.98 -14.19 20.86
C TYR A 206 12.88 -12.66 20.99
N PHE A 207 12.32 -11.99 19.98
CA PHE A 207 12.08 -10.55 20.00
C PHE A 207 11.15 -10.13 21.15
N VAL A 208 10.02 -10.82 21.35
CA VAL A 208 9.09 -10.54 22.45
C VAL A 208 9.78 -10.69 23.80
N ILE A 209 10.51 -11.79 24.01
CA ILE A 209 11.20 -12.04 25.29
C ILE A 209 12.28 -10.99 25.58
N THR A 210 12.98 -10.49 24.55
CA THR A 210 14.11 -9.56 24.72
C THR A 210 13.73 -8.08 24.68
N ARG A 211 12.60 -7.74 24.08
CA ARG A 211 12.18 -6.35 23.83
C ARG A 211 10.88 -5.97 24.53
N SER A 212 10.13 -6.93 25.05
CA SER A 212 8.97 -6.66 25.91
C SER A 212 9.40 -5.79 27.10
N PRO A 213 8.64 -4.74 27.45
CA PRO A 213 8.88 -3.96 28.67
C PRO A 213 8.45 -4.70 29.95
N PHE A 214 7.85 -5.88 29.83
CA PHE A 214 7.41 -6.78 30.91
C PHE A 214 8.26 -8.04 30.97
#